data_AF-A0A453QYC6-F1
#
_entry.id   AF-A0A453QYC6-F1
#
_cell.length_a   1.000
_cell.length_b   1.000
_cell.length_c   1.000
_cell.angle_alpha   90.00
_cell.angle_beta   90.00
_cell.angle_gamma   90.00
#
_symmetry.space_group_name_H-M   'P 1'
#
loop_
_entity.id
_entity.type
_entity.pdbx_description
1 polymer ?
#
loop_
_entity_poly.entity_id
_entity_poly.type
_entity_poly.pdbx_seq_one_letter_code
_entity_poly.pdbx_strand_id
1 'polypeptide(L)'
;MATSADLEQAISDLQRETGVSIPLVVFGHMHKSLAYGGGLRKMIAFGANNQTIYLNGAVVPRVKPAEAMSPSTISTSERDELQESASVGPMSRAFTTVDLFDGTVEKISEVWVLVSGAQAELEEETVLYKRPREHM
;
A
#
# COMPACT_ATOMS: atom_id res chain seq x y z
N MET A 1 1.65 7.57 -11.71
CA MET A 1 1.91 6.33 -12.45
C MET A 1 1.62 6.61 -13.91
N ALA A 2 2.64 6.56 -14.75
CA ALA A 2 2.46 6.51 -16.19
C ALA A 2 2.58 5.03 -16.57
N THR A 3 1.51 4.41 -17.03
CA THR A 3 1.62 3.17 -17.79
C THR A 3 2.30 3.54 -19.11
N SER A 4 3.34 2.82 -19.50
CA SER A 4 3.93 3.03 -20.81
C SER A 4 2.94 2.50 -21.87
N ALA A 5 2.81 3.22 -22.99
CA ALA A 5 1.79 2.92 -24.01
C ALA A 5 1.95 1.50 -24.60
N ASP A 6 3.18 0.98 -24.63
CA ASP A 6 3.50 -0.38 -25.05
C ASP A 6 2.95 -1.46 -24.11
N LEU A 7 3.01 -1.25 -22.80
CA LEU A 7 2.51 -2.20 -21.81
C LEU A 7 0.99 -2.29 -21.83
N GLU A 8 0.30 -1.15 -21.87
CA GLU A 8 -1.15 -1.11 -21.96
C GLU A 8 -1.65 -1.79 -23.25
N GLN A 9 -0.94 -1.58 -24.36
CA GLN A 9 -1.22 -2.26 -25.62
C GLN A 9 -1.02 -3.77 -25.52
N ALA A 10 0.11 -4.23 -24.96
CA ALA A 10 0.41 -5.65 -24.80
C ALA A 10 -0.64 -6.38 -23.93
N ILE A 11 -1.10 -5.75 -22.85
CA ILE A 11 -2.17 -6.29 -22.01
C ILE A 11 -3.48 -6.35 -22.80
N SER A 12 -3.83 -5.30 -23.52
CA SER A 12 -5.04 -5.26 -24.34
C SER A 12 -5.05 -6.32 -25.43
N ASP A 13 -3.90 -6.56 -26.07
CA ASP A 13 -3.71 -7.61 -27.06
C ASP A 13 -3.87 -9.00 -26.46
N LEU A 14 -3.24 -9.25 -25.31
CA LEU A 14 -3.36 -10.51 -24.58
C LEU A 14 -4.82 -10.81 -24.18
N GLN A 15 -5.54 -9.82 -23.65
CA GLN A 15 -6.95 -9.98 -23.28
C GLN A 15 -7.81 -10.32 -24.49
N ARG A 16 -7.55 -9.69 -25.65
CA ARG A 16 -8.27 -9.94 -26.90
C ARG A 16 -7.99 -11.33 -27.47
N GLU A 17 -6.73 -11.78 -27.44
CA GLU A 17 -6.33 -13.06 -28.02
C GLU A 17 -6.73 -14.26 -27.16
N THR A 18 -6.72 -14.10 -25.84
CA THR A 18 -6.97 -15.21 -24.89
C THR A 18 -8.38 -15.20 -24.31
N GLY A 19 -9.10 -14.08 -24.37
CA GLY A 19 -10.38 -13.88 -23.68
C GLY A 19 -10.25 -13.79 -22.15
N VAL A 20 -9.04 -13.76 -21.60
CA VAL A 20 -8.81 -13.70 -20.16
C VAL A 20 -8.98 -12.27 -19.65
N SER A 21 -9.80 -12.08 -18.62
CA SER A 21 -9.90 -10.81 -17.91
C SER A 21 -8.68 -10.58 -17.02
N ILE A 22 -8.16 -9.35 -17.03
CA ILE A 22 -7.01 -8.94 -16.21
C ILE A 22 -7.45 -7.72 -15.38
N PRO A 23 -8.12 -7.91 -14.25
CA PRO A 23 -8.71 -6.82 -13.47
C PRO A 23 -7.66 -5.99 -12.70
N LEU A 24 -6.46 -6.53 -12.49
CA LEU A 24 -5.41 -5.93 -11.68
C LEU A 24 -4.02 -6.23 -12.24
N VAL A 25 -3.18 -5.20 -12.31
CA VAL A 25 -1.75 -5.31 -12.62
C VAL A 25 -0.96 -4.58 -11.55
N VAL A 26 -0.01 -5.27 -10.90
CA VAL A 26 0.78 -4.72 -9.78
C VAL A 26 2.24 -4.52 -10.18
N PHE A 27 2.80 -3.35 -9.88
CA PHE A 27 4.19 -3.01 -10.16
C PHE A 27 4.97 -2.77 -8.87
N GLY A 28 6.14 -3.43 -8.72
CA GLY A 28 7.01 -3.27 -7.54
C GLY A 28 8.31 -2.49 -7.81
N HIS A 29 8.70 -2.33 -9.07
CA HIS A 29 9.95 -1.68 -9.46
C HIS A 29 9.63 -0.35 -10.14
N MET A 30 9.92 0.76 -9.45
CA MET A 30 9.74 2.10 -9.99
C MET A 30 11.00 2.50 -10.77
N HIS A 31 10.85 3.05 -11.99
CA HIS A 31 11.97 3.55 -12.78
C HIS A 31 12.74 4.60 -11.96
N LYS A 32 14.08 4.50 -11.90
CA LYS A 32 14.95 5.35 -11.04
C LYS A 32 14.71 6.85 -11.23
N SER A 33 14.26 7.29 -12.41
CA SER A 33 13.96 8.70 -12.68
C SER A 33 12.76 9.26 -11.89
N LEU A 34 11.83 8.41 -11.44
CA LEU A 34 10.70 8.79 -10.60
C LEU A 34 10.99 8.63 -9.09
N ALA A 35 12.11 7.99 -8.74
CA ALA A 35 12.53 7.84 -7.35
C ALA A 35 12.99 9.16 -6.70
N TYR A 36 13.35 10.17 -7.51
CA TYR A 36 13.89 11.47 -7.05
C TYR A 36 12.89 12.63 -7.17
N GLY A 37 11.59 12.39 -6.99
CA GLY A 37 10.62 13.48 -6.76
C GLY A 37 10.09 14.20 -8.00
N GLY A 38 10.30 13.66 -9.21
CA GLY A 38 9.86 14.29 -10.48
C GLY A 38 8.36 14.20 -10.81
N GLY A 39 7.49 13.73 -9.91
CA GLY A 39 6.05 13.68 -10.17
C GLY A 39 5.18 13.15 -9.04
N LEU A 40 3.89 13.50 -9.05
CA LEU A 40 2.88 12.97 -8.13
C LEU A 40 2.80 11.45 -8.26
N ARG A 41 3.17 10.74 -7.18
CA ARG A 41 3.10 9.28 -7.09
C ARG A 41 1.64 8.84 -7.02
N LYS A 42 0.96 8.76 -8.16
CA LYS A 42 -0.36 8.10 -8.22
C LYS A 42 -0.17 6.62 -7.92
N MET A 43 -0.83 6.14 -6.86
CA MET A 43 -0.82 4.73 -6.45
C MET A 43 -1.65 3.85 -7.38
N ILE A 44 -2.71 4.42 -7.96
CA ILE A 44 -3.65 3.72 -8.83
C ILE A 44 -3.76 4.48 -10.16
N ALA A 45 -3.82 3.73 -11.26
CA ALA A 45 -4.26 4.19 -12.57
C ALA A 45 -5.27 3.21 -13.17
N PHE A 46 -6.14 3.71 -14.05
CA PHE A 46 -7.14 2.90 -14.77
C PHE A 46 -6.72 2.80 -16.23
N GLY A 47 -6.86 1.60 -16.82
CA GLY A 47 -6.71 1.43 -18.27
C GLY A 47 -7.85 2.09 -19.05
N ALA A 48 -7.70 2.20 -20.37
CA ALA A 48 -8.62 2.91 -21.26
C ALA A 48 -10.12 2.56 -21.09
N ASN A 49 -10.46 1.34 -20.66
CA ASN A 49 -11.83 0.86 -20.47
C ASN A 49 -12.26 0.75 -18.99
N ASN A 50 -11.44 1.22 -18.04
CA ASN A 50 -11.63 1.07 -16.59
C ASN A 50 -11.78 -0.38 -16.09
N GLN A 51 -11.47 -1.40 -16.89
CA GLN A 51 -11.55 -2.81 -16.49
C GLN A 51 -10.28 -3.28 -15.79
N THR A 52 -9.12 -2.74 -16.19
CA THR A 52 -7.82 -3.04 -15.59
C THR A 52 -7.39 -1.93 -14.64
N ILE A 53 -7.12 -2.27 -13.38
CA ILE A 53 -6.51 -1.37 -12.41
C ILE A 53 -5.00 -1.61 -12.35
N TYR A 54 -4.23 -0.55 -12.55
CA TYR A 54 -2.77 -0.55 -12.42
C TYR A 54 -2.38 -0.03 -11.03
N LEU A 55 -1.76 -0.88 -10.22
CA LEU A 55 -1.41 -0.61 -8.83
C LEU A 55 0.10 -0.52 -8.63
N ASN A 56 0.56 0.58 -8.05
CA ASN A 56 1.96 0.74 -7.65
C ASN A 56 2.22 0.12 -6.26
N GLY A 57 2.70 -1.11 -6.21
CA GLY A 57 3.10 -1.79 -4.97
C GLY A 57 4.46 -1.33 -4.40
N ALA A 58 5.17 -0.39 -5.06
CA ALA A 58 6.45 0.13 -4.60
C ALA A 58 6.32 1.16 -3.46
N VAL A 59 5.56 0.86 -2.39
CA VAL A 59 5.33 1.76 -1.24
C VAL A 59 6.55 1.89 -0.35
N VAL A 60 7.00 3.12 -0.11
CA VAL A 60 8.00 3.47 0.90
C VAL A 60 7.54 4.76 1.60
N PRO A 61 7.75 4.92 2.92
CA PRO A 61 8.29 3.94 3.87
C PRO A 61 7.30 2.80 4.16
N ARG A 62 7.81 1.59 4.46
CA ARG A 62 6.98 0.42 4.82
C ARG A 62 6.88 0.19 6.32
N VAL A 63 7.59 1.00 7.10
CA VAL A 63 7.66 0.89 8.55
C VAL A 63 7.67 2.29 9.13
N LYS A 64 6.87 2.52 10.16
CA LYS A 64 6.91 3.72 11.00
C LYS A 64 6.96 3.28 12.48
N PRO A 65 7.58 4.06 13.38
CA PRO A 65 7.35 3.89 14.81
C PRO A 65 5.85 3.99 15.07
N ALA A 66 5.30 3.12 15.92
CA ALA A 66 3.94 3.32 16.40
C ALA A 66 3.85 4.71 17.04
N GLU A 67 2.78 5.46 16.77
CA GLU A 67 2.55 6.70 17.50
C GLU A 67 2.44 6.34 18.98
N ALA A 68 3.46 6.73 19.76
CA ALA A 68 3.42 6.58 21.19
C ALA A 68 2.16 7.31 21.67
N MET A 69 1.30 6.63 22.45
CA MET A 69 0.45 7.34 23.41
C MET A 69 1.36 8.40 24.04
N SER A 70 0.95 9.67 23.89
CA SER A 70 1.70 10.86 24.26
C SER A 70 2.58 10.60 25.48
N PRO A 71 3.85 11.06 25.52
CA PRO A 71 4.68 10.90 26.70
C PRO A 71 3.97 11.61 27.87
N SER A 72 3.22 10.84 28.66
CA SER A 72 2.66 11.29 29.92
C SER A 72 3.86 11.49 30.83
N THR A 73 4.24 12.75 30.98
CA THR A 73 4.94 13.34 32.13
C THR A 73 5.99 12.42 32.76
N ILE A 74 7.19 12.34 32.17
CA ILE A 74 8.35 11.88 32.93
C ILE A 74 8.91 13.09 33.66
N SER A 75 8.52 13.22 34.93
CA SER A 75 9.24 14.00 35.92
C SER A 75 10.70 13.54 35.94
N THR A 76 11.60 14.52 35.88
CA THR A 76 13.03 14.38 36.07
C THR A 76 13.34 13.78 37.45
N SER A 77 13.85 12.55 37.49
CA SER A 77 14.73 12.10 38.57
C SER A 77 15.60 10.93 38.13
N GLU A 78 16.85 11.31 37.86
CA GLU A 78 18.11 10.61 38.18
C GLU A 78 18.39 9.20 37.62
N ARG A 79 19.60 9.11 37.06
CA ARG A 79 20.21 7.97 36.37
C ARG A 79 20.52 6.85 37.36
N ASP A 80 20.28 5.60 36.97
CA ASP A 80 21.09 4.48 37.42
C ASP A 80 21.26 3.46 36.30
N GLU A 81 22.46 2.91 36.22
CA GLU A 81 22.97 2.10 35.13
C GLU A 81 22.50 0.65 35.22
N LEU A 82 21.57 0.23 34.36
CA LEU A 82 21.40 -1.17 34.01
C LEU A 82 21.11 -1.33 32.51
N GLN A 83 21.89 -2.21 31.93
CA GLN A 83 21.88 -2.68 30.56
C GLN A 83 20.50 -3.24 30.19
N GLU A 84 19.67 -2.42 29.54
CA GLU A 84 18.36 -2.85 29.04
C GLU A 84 18.40 -2.80 27.51
N SER A 85 18.29 -3.97 26.90
CA SER A 85 18.14 -4.19 25.45
C SER A 85 17.35 -3.04 24.85
N ALA A 86 17.92 -2.34 23.84
CA ALA A 86 17.21 -1.28 23.13
C ALA A 86 15.87 -1.86 22.64
N SER A 87 14.83 -1.62 23.43
CA SER A 87 13.47 -2.04 23.15
C SER A 87 13.07 -1.14 22.00
N VAL A 88 13.33 -1.62 20.78
CA VAL A 88 12.76 -1.03 19.58
C VAL A 88 11.26 -1.09 19.82
N GLY A 89 10.67 0.07 20.13
CA GLY A 89 9.25 0.19 20.42
C GLY A 89 8.43 -0.43 19.28
N PRO A 90 7.16 -0.76 19.53
CA PRO A 90 6.36 -1.48 18.54
C PRO A 90 6.35 -0.70 17.22
N MET A 91 6.54 -1.44 16.12
CA MET A 91 6.68 -0.89 14.78
C MET A 91 5.44 -1.21 13.96
N SER A 92 4.94 -0.21 13.27
CA SER A 92 3.82 -0.36 12.36
C SER A 92 4.32 -0.64 10.96
N ARG A 93 3.67 -1.58 10.27
CA ARG A 93 4.03 -1.99 8.91
C ARG A 93 2.92 -1.63 7.95
N ALA A 94 3.28 -1.03 6.83
CA ALA A 94 2.36 -0.71 5.75
C ALA A 94 2.14 -1.93 4.85
N PHE A 95 0.89 -2.21 4.54
CA PHE A 95 0.47 -3.18 3.53
C PHE A 95 -0.50 -2.50 2.55
N THR A 96 -0.55 -3.02 1.33
CA THR A 96 -1.65 -2.73 0.41
C THR A 96 -2.52 -3.97 0.32
N THR A 97 -3.79 -3.85 0.69
CA THR A 97 -4.77 -4.93 0.58
C THR A 97 -5.62 -4.71 -0.67
N VAL A 98 -5.98 -5.81 -1.33
CA VAL A 98 -6.86 -5.80 -2.51
C VAL A 98 -7.93 -6.85 -2.29
N ASP A 99 -9.18 -6.39 -2.22
CA ASP A 99 -10.34 -7.25 -2.13
C ASP A 99 -10.80 -7.59 -3.55
N LEU A 100 -10.91 -8.88 -3.86
CA LEU A 100 -11.36 -9.40 -5.14
C LEU A 100 -12.69 -10.14 -4.96
N PHE A 101 -13.65 -9.87 -5.83
CA PHE A 101 -14.91 -10.59 -5.88
C PHE A 101 -15.33 -10.79 -7.34
N ASP A 102 -15.78 -12.00 -7.66
CA ASP A 102 -16.25 -12.38 -9.00
C ASP A 102 -15.31 -11.95 -10.14
N GLY A 103 -13.99 -12.19 -9.96
CA GLY A 103 -12.98 -11.85 -10.96
C GLY A 103 -12.71 -10.35 -11.14
N THR A 104 -13.13 -9.51 -10.19
CA THR A 104 -13.02 -8.05 -10.29
C THR A 104 -12.54 -7.42 -8.97
N VAL A 105 -11.92 -6.23 -9.03
CA VAL A 105 -11.38 -5.54 -7.83
C VAL A 105 -12.47 -4.77 -7.08
N GLU A 106 -12.82 -5.16 -5.86
CA GLU A 106 -13.84 -4.49 -5.04
C GLU A 106 -13.30 -3.31 -4.25
N LYS A 107 -12.11 -3.47 -3.66
CA LYS A 107 -11.49 -2.45 -2.81
C LYS A 107 -9.97 -2.56 -2.89
N ILE A 108 -9.31 -1.42 -2.87
CA ILE A 108 -7.87 -1.33 -2.62
C ILE A 108 -7.69 -0.39 -1.44
N SER A 109 -6.96 -0.84 -0.42
CA SER A 109 -6.64 -0.02 0.75
C SER A 109 -5.14 -0.07 1.04
N GLU A 110 -4.61 1.03 1.57
CA GLU A 110 -3.37 1.02 2.33
C GLU A 110 -3.71 0.81 3.81
N VAL A 111 -3.08 -0.17 4.45
CA VAL A 111 -3.31 -0.49 5.86
C VAL A 111 -2.00 -0.44 6.63
N TRP A 112 -2.03 0.18 7.81
CA TRP A 112 -0.95 0.14 8.77
C TRP A 112 -1.31 -0.84 9.87
N VAL A 113 -0.40 -1.78 10.12
CA VAL A 113 -0.59 -2.82 11.13
C VAL A 113 0.51 -2.70 12.17
N LEU A 114 0.12 -2.47 13.42
CA LEU A 114 1.00 -2.52 14.57
C LEU A 114 1.41 -3.96 14.83
N VAL A 115 2.71 -4.25 14.82
CA VAL A 115 3.23 -5.59 15.09
C VAL A 115 3.97 -5.58 16.43
N SER A 116 3.45 -6.32 17.41
CA SER A 116 4.04 -6.46 18.75
C SER A 116 4.14 -7.93 19.12
N GLY A 117 5.35 -8.50 19.08
CA GLY A 117 5.57 -9.93 19.32
C GLY A 117 4.74 -10.81 18.38
N ALA A 118 3.84 -11.61 18.94
CA ALA A 118 2.94 -12.49 18.21
C ALA A 118 1.58 -11.86 17.86
N GLN A 119 1.33 -10.61 18.26
CA GLN A 119 0.09 -9.90 18.01
C GLN A 119 0.24 -8.90 16.87
N ALA A 120 -0.82 -8.75 16.09
CA ALA A 120 -0.94 -7.79 15.01
C ALA A 120 -2.31 -7.11 15.09
N GLU A 121 -2.31 -5.78 15.11
CA GLU A 121 -3.52 -4.96 15.21
C GLU A 121 -3.56 -3.93 14.09
N LEU A 122 -4.74 -3.72 13.50
CA LEU A 122 -4.94 -2.68 12.50
C LEU A 122 -4.89 -1.31 13.19
N GLU A 123 -3.92 -0.48 12.81
CA GLU A 123 -3.77 0.88 13.32
C GLU A 123 -4.56 1.87 12.45
N GLU A 124 -4.43 1.75 11.12
CA GLU A 124 -5.01 2.69 10.16
C GLU A 124 -5.38 1.97 8.85
N GLU A 125 -6.51 2.34 8.25
CA GLU A 125 -6.88 1.93 6.89
C GLU A 125 -7.25 3.18 6.07
N THR A 126 -6.55 3.38 4.96
CA THR A 126 -6.90 4.37 3.94
C THR A 126 -7.38 3.66 2.67
N VAL A 127 -8.65 3.85 2.34
CA VAL A 127 -9.23 3.28 1.10
C VAL A 127 -8.79 4.10 -0.11
N LEU A 128 -8.02 3.48 -1.00
CA LEU A 128 -7.51 4.10 -2.24
C LEU A 128 -8.49 3.93 -3.40
N TYR A 129 -9.25 2.84 -3.41
CA TYR A 129 -10.30 2.57 -4.38
C TYR A 129 -11.38 1.71 -3.75
N LYS A 130 -12.63 1.97 -4.13
CA LYS A 130 -13.78 1.12 -3.82
C LYS A 130 -14.69 1.10 -5.03
N ARG A 131 -15.10 -0.08 -5.48
CA ARG A 131 -16.07 -0.23 -6.55
C ARG A 131 -17.37 0.50 -6.17
N PRO A 132 -17.89 1.39 -7.04
CA PRO A 132 -19.21 1.97 -6.84
C PRO A 132 -20.24 0.84 -6.80
N ARG A 133 -21.08 0.81 -5.76
CA ARG A 133 -22.25 -0.07 -5.76
C ARG A 133 -23.27 0.51 -6.74
N GLU A 134 -23.60 -0.23 -7.79
CA GLU A 134 -24.77 0.09 -8.60
C GLU A 134 -25.99 0.01 -7.67
N HIS A 135 -26.70 1.13 -7.52
CA HIS A 135 -27.97 1.13 -6.81
C HIS A 135 -28.98 0.46 -7.75
N MET A 136 -29.46 -0.73 -7.37
CA MET A 136 -30.62 -1.36 -7.99
C MET A 136 -31.89 -0.56 -7.73
#